data_AF-A0A2G6F6M4-F1
#
_entry.id   AF-A0A2G6F6M4-F1
#
_cell.length_a   1.000
_cell.length_b   1.000
_cell.length_c   1.000
_cell.angle_alpha   90.00
_cell.angle_beta   90.00
_cell.angle_gamma   90.00
#
_symmetry.space_group_name_H-M   'P 1'
#
loop_
_entity.id
_entity.type
_entity.pdbx_description
1 polymer ?
#
loop_
_entity_poly.entity_id
_entity_poly.type
_entity_poly.pdbx_seq_one_letter_code
_entity_poly.pdbx_strand_id
1 'polypeptide(L)'
;MSGDNSEIFRNKLLVLLDGNALMHRAYHGMNRGFVPQYNGMPVGMVYGIALTLMNAIQVLNPDVLVVTFDTKEKTFRHKLDENYKANRKKAPDDFYPQLPLVEELFTSFNVPILKKPGFESDDLIGTLATNAPQDFLVKIVSGDLDFTQLVTERISLIKLAGKIEHSPEYGPAETLARYEVTPAQMIDLKAIMGDSSDNYKGVAGVGPKTAAKLIQQFGSLDHLYQQIDQIEKESLRQKFLAEKKYVYHCQSLAKIATDVEIDFDFSQKYSLENSSAEEFLTRLNFKTLASRFAKISSGSFSVDKKVDNSKNEEQMTLF
;
A
#
# COMPACT_ATOMS: atom_id res chain seq x y z
N MET A 1 -30.24 33.79 21.91
CA MET A 1 -30.08 33.05 20.63
C MET A 1 -28.59 33.00 20.34
N SER A 2 -27.91 31.98 20.86
CA SER A 2 -26.50 31.70 20.59
C SER A 2 -26.48 30.46 19.71
N GLY A 3 -26.34 30.67 18.40
CA GLY A 3 -26.12 29.59 17.45
C GLY A 3 -24.66 29.15 17.57
N ASP A 4 -24.45 28.03 18.26
CA ASP A 4 -23.21 27.27 18.22
C ASP A 4 -23.12 26.59 16.84
N ASN A 5 -22.56 27.30 15.88
CA ASN A 5 -22.17 26.77 14.57
C ASN A 5 -20.74 26.21 14.69
N SER A 6 -20.55 25.19 15.52
CA SER A 6 -19.43 24.29 15.37
C SER A 6 -19.76 23.32 14.24
N GLU A 7 -19.49 23.73 13.00
CA GLU A 7 -19.26 22.74 11.93
C GLU A 7 -18.17 21.81 12.45
N ILE A 8 -18.55 20.57 12.78
CA ILE A 8 -17.60 19.52 13.10
C ILE A 8 -16.81 19.30 11.81
N PHE A 9 -15.63 19.92 11.71
CA PHE A 9 -14.70 19.68 10.62
C PHE A 9 -14.34 18.20 10.64
N ARG A 10 -15.00 17.42 9.78
CA ARG A 10 -14.59 16.05 9.53
C ARG A 10 -13.29 16.10 8.74
N ASN A 11 -12.27 15.40 9.22
CA ASN A 11 -11.02 15.24 8.48
C ASN A 11 -11.32 14.68 7.08
N LYS A 12 -10.71 15.28 6.05
CA LYS A 12 -10.81 14.83 4.66
C LYS A 12 -10.12 13.48 4.52
N LEU A 13 -10.62 12.60 3.66
CA LEU A 13 -10.00 11.31 3.43
C LEU A 13 -9.25 11.26 2.10
N LEU A 14 -7.93 11.10 2.17
CA LEU A 14 -7.09 10.73 1.03
C LEU A 14 -6.92 9.21 0.98
N VAL A 15 -7.23 8.61 -0.17
CA VAL A 15 -6.96 7.20 -0.44
C VAL A 15 -5.90 7.10 -1.53
N LEU A 16 -4.82 6.37 -1.21
CA LEU A 16 -3.70 6.11 -2.11
C LEU A 16 -3.72 4.65 -2.52
N LEU A 17 -3.89 4.38 -3.81
CA LEU A 17 -3.91 3.03 -4.37
C LEU A 17 -2.53 2.67 -4.92
N ASP A 18 -2.01 1.52 -4.50
CA ASP A 18 -0.86 0.88 -5.13
C ASP A 18 -1.31 0.11 -6.37
N GLY A 19 -1.09 0.70 -7.54
CA GLY A 19 -1.51 0.14 -8.81
C GLY A 19 -0.82 -1.19 -9.12
N ASN A 20 0.46 -1.36 -8.76
CA ASN A 20 1.20 -2.60 -9.00
C ASN A 20 0.66 -3.74 -8.15
N ALA A 21 0.43 -3.51 -6.85
CA ALA A 21 -0.18 -4.49 -5.98
C ALA A 21 -1.60 -4.87 -6.46
N LEU A 22 -2.40 -3.89 -6.88
CA LEU A 22 -3.73 -4.13 -7.44
C LEU A 22 -3.68 -4.99 -8.71
N MET A 23 -2.76 -4.71 -9.64
CA MET A 23 -2.59 -5.48 -10.87
C MET A 23 -2.21 -6.94 -10.59
N HIS A 24 -1.16 -7.18 -9.82
CA HIS A 24 -0.73 -8.53 -9.48
C HIS A 24 -1.82 -9.31 -8.73
N ARG A 25 -2.47 -8.66 -7.78
CA ARG A 25 -3.59 -9.25 -7.03
C ARG A 25 -4.75 -9.63 -7.94
N ALA A 26 -5.20 -8.72 -8.80
CA ALA A 26 -6.32 -8.98 -9.70
C ALA A 26 -6.00 -10.08 -10.72
N TYR A 27 -4.78 -10.07 -11.27
CA TYR A 27 -4.33 -11.10 -12.20
C TYR A 27 -4.30 -12.51 -11.56
N HIS A 28 -3.74 -12.64 -10.34
CA HIS A 28 -3.65 -13.94 -9.66
C HIS A 28 -4.94 -14.37 -8.94
N GLY A 29 -5.81 -13.42 -8.57
CA GLY A 29 -7.08 -13.68 -7.90
C GLY A 29 -8.20 -14.17 -8.82
N MET A 30 -8.00 -14.09 -10.15
CA MET A 30 -8.97 -14.55 -11.13
C MET A 30 -9.04 -16.09 -11.13
N ASN A 31 -10.20 -16.66 -10.80
CA ASN A 31 -10.41 -18.11 -10.92
C ASN A 31 -10.27 -18.55 -12.39
N ARG A 32 -9.39 -19.52 -12.64
CA ARG A 32 -9.07 -20.05 -13.99
C ARG A 32 -10.26 -20.68 -14.75
N GLY A 33 -11.45 -20.76 -14.13
CA GLY A 33 -12.65 -21.31 -14.75
C GLY A 33 -13.30 -20.40 -15.79
N PHE A 34 -13.28 -19.08 -15.61
CA PHE A 34 -13.80 -18.13 -16.59
C PHE A 34 -13.09 -16.78 -16.48
N VAL A 35 -12.36 -16.41 -17.54
CA VAL A 35 -11.68 -15.12 -17.66
C VAL A 35 -12.36 -14.34 -18.78
N PRO A 36 -13.09 -13.23 -18.50
CA PRO A 36 -13.60 -12.32 -19.51
C PRO A 36 -12.56 -11.96 -20.57
N GLN A 37 -13.05 -11.85 -21.80
CA GLN A 37 -12.26 -11.60 -23.00
C GLN A 37 -12.71 -10.30 -23.66
N TYR A 38 -11.77 -9.57 -24.24
CA TYR A 38 -12.04 -8.40 -25.08
C TYR A 38 -11.08 -8.44 -26.26
N ASN A 39 -11.61 -8.40 -27.49
CA ASN A 39 -10.83 -8.52 -28.72
C ASN A 39 -9.85 -9.71 -28.74
N GLY A 40 -10.28 -10.86 -28.21
CA GLY A 40 -9.47 -12.09 -28.16
C GLY A 40 -8.37 -12.11 -27.08
N MET A 41 -8.34 -11.11 -26.19
CA MET A 41 -7.39 -11.01 -25.08
C MET A 41 -8.10 -11.15 -23.74
N PRO A 42 -7.53 -11.88 -22.76
CA PRO A 42 -8.05 -11.94 -21.40
C PRO A 42 -7.98 -10.54 -20.76
N VAL A 43 -9.08 -10.12 -20.14
CA VAL A 43 -9.20 -8.83 -19.42
C VAL A 43 -9.58 -9.03 -17.95
N GLY A 44 -9.17 -10.18 -17.39
CA GLY A 44 -9.47 -10.52 -16.01
C GLY A 44 -8.83 -9.59 -14.98
N MET A 45 -7.61 -9.10 -15.25
CA MET A 45 -6.96 -8.13 -14.37
C MET A 45 -7.75 -6.81 -14.35
N VAL A 46 -8.17 -6.32 -15.51
CA VAL A 46 -8.99 -5.10 -15.64
C VAL A 46 -10.32 -5.26 -14.88
N TYR A 47 -10.99 -6.39 -15.03
CA TYR A 47 -12.22 -6.71 -14.31
C TYR A 47 -12.02 -6.72 -12.79
N GLY A 48 -10.95 -7.38 -12.31
CA GLY A 48 -10.63 -7.46 -10.89
C GLY A 48 -10.30 -6.10 -10.28
N ILE A 49 -9.53 -5.27 -10.98
CA ILE A 49 -9.22 -3.90 -10.54
C ILE A 49 -10.49 -3.06 -10.49
N ALA A 50 -11.35 -3.12 -11.50
CA ALA A 50 -12.61 -2.39 -11.50
C ALA A 50 -13.49 -2.76 -10.29
N LEU A 51 -13.57 -4.05 -9.97
CA LEU A 51 -14.28 -4.53 -8.79
C LEU A 51 -13.70 -3.95 -7.49
N THR A 52 -12.38 -4.00 -7.32
CA THR A 52 -11.71 -3.46 -6.13
C THR A 52 -11.85 -1.94 -6.04
N LEU A 53 -11.70 -1.22 -7.14
CA LEU A 53 -11.85 0.24 -7.21
C LEU A 53 -13.25 0.66 -6.79
N MET A 54 -14.29 0.03 -7.36
CA MET A 54 -15.68 0.30 -6.99
C MET A 54 -15.94 0.01 -5.50
N ASN A 55 -15.40 -1.09 -4.96
CA ASN A 55 -15.51 -1.38 -3.53
C ASN A 55 -14.80 -0.31 -2.68
N ALA A 56 -13.60 0.11 -3.06
CA ALA A 56 -12.84 1.13 -2.33
C ALA A 56 -13.58 2.47 -2.31
N ILE A 57 -14.12 2.91 -3.45
CA ILE A 57 -14.93 4.13 -3.55
C ILE A 57 -16.15 4.06 -2.62
N GLN A 58 -16.87 2.93 -2.62
CA GLN A 58 -18.09 2.80 -1.82
C GLN A 58 -17.84 2.67 -0.32
N VAL A 59 -16.83 1.89 0.06
CA VAL A 59 -16.54 1.60 1.48
C VAL A 59 -15.79 2.75 2.13
N LEU A 60 -14.80 3.32 1.45
CA LEU A 60 -13.97 4.38 2.00
C LEU A 60 -14.58 5.76 1.78
N ASN A 61 -15.33 5.96 0.69
CA ASN A 61 -15.91 7.25 0.31
C ASN A 61 -14.87 8.40 0.38
N PRO A 62 -13.80 8.32 -0.44
CA PRO A 62 -12.69 9.26 -0.37
C PRO A 62 -13.08 10.67 -0.81
N ASP A 63 -12.48 11.68 -0.17
CA ASP A 63 -12.50 13.06 -0.65
C ASP A 63 -11.47 13.26 -1.76
N VAL A 64 -10.33 12.56 -1.68
CA VAL A 64 -9.26 12.55 -2.68
C VAL A 64 -8.82 11.10 -2.91
N LEU A 65 -8.69 10.70 -4.17
CA LEU A 65 -8.33 9.34 -4.57
C LEU A 65 -7.29 9.38 -5.67
N VAL A 66 -6.19 8.65 -5.51
CA VAL A 66 -5.08 8.61 -6.47
C VAL A 66 -4.58 7.19 -6.61
N VAL A 67 -4.15 6.82 -7.83
CA VAL A 67 -3.41 5.59 -8.07
C VAL A 67 -1.98 5.90 -8.52
N THR A 68 -1.02 5.12 -8.02
CA THR A 68 0.38 5.21 -8.42
C THR A 68 0.81 3.93 -9.14
N PHE A 69 1.77 4.03 -10.06
CA PHE A 69 2.36 2.87 -10.73
C PHE A 69 3.88 3.00 -10.85
N ASP A 70 4.53 1.84 -10.96
CA ASP A 70 5.94 1.76 -11.31
C ASP A 70 6.14 2.17 -12.78
N THR A 71 7.36 2.60 -13.06
CA THR A 71 7.83 2.88 -14.41
C THR A 71 8.82 1.78 -14.85
N LYS A 72 9.17 1.73 -16.13
CA LYS A 72 10.10 0.69 -16.64
C LYS A 72 11.55 1.04 -16.34
N GLU A 73 11.81 2.30 -16.05
CA GLU A 73 13.10 2.89 -15.82
C GLU A 73 13.70 2.40 -14.50
N LYS A 74 15.02 2.18 -14.49
CA LYS A 74 15.74 1.85 -13.26
C LYS A 74 15.59 2.96 -12.23
N THR A 75 15.24 2.57 -11.01
CA THR A 75 15.11 3.49 -9.88
C THR A 75 16.45 3.79 -9.21
N PHE A 76 16.47 4.71 -8.25
CA PHE A 76 17.68 4.96 -7.45
C PHE A 76 18.17 3.70 -6.72
N ARG A 77 17.27 2.79 -6.31
CA ARG A 77 17.64 1.51 -5.68
C ARG A 77 18.44 0.60 -6.63
N HIS A 78 18.06 0.55 -7.91
CA HIS A 78 18.80 -0.19 -8.94
C HIS A 78 20.18 0.41 -9.26
N LYS A 79 20.36 1.72 -9.02
CA LYS A 79 21.67 2.38 -9.13
C LYS A 79 22.53 2.13 -7.89
N LEU A 80 21.89 2.00 -6.74
CA LEU A 80 22.54 1.70 -5.46
C LEU A 80 22.99 0.23 -5.40
N ASP A 81 22.16 -0.71 -5.86
CA ASP A 81 22.43 -2.15 -5.89
C ASP A 81 21.93 -2.79 -7.20
N GLU A 82 22.84 -3.37 -7.97
CA GLU A 82 22.52 -4.04 -9.24
C GLU A 82 21.70 -5.33 -9.05
N ASN A 83 21.76 -5.95 -7.86
CA ASN A 83 21.02 -7.17 -7.54
C ASN A 83 19.63 -6.88 -6.99
N TYR A 84 19.28 -5.63 -6.74
CA TYR A 84 17.97 -5.25 -6.22
C TYR A 84 16.86 -5.77 -7.13
N LYS A 85 15.90 -6.51 -6.55
CA LYS A 85 14.78 -7.16 -7.27
C LYS A 85 15.18 -8.09 -8.42
N ALA A 86 16.46 -8.49 -8.54
CA ALA A 86 16.96 -9.30 -9.65
C ALA A 86 16.37 -10.72 -9.72
N ASN A 87 15.81 -11.21 -8.62
CA ASN A 87 15.12 -12.50 -8.54
C ASN A 87 13.62 -12.43 -8.92
N ARG A 88 13.07 -11.23 -9.21
CA ARG A 88 11.67 -11.08 -9.61
C ARG A 88 11.45 -11.70 -10.99
N LYS A 89 10.50 -12.62 -11.06
CA LYS A 89 10.13 -13.26 -12.34
C LYS A 89 9.33 -12.28 -13.19
N LYS A 90 9.59 -12.31 -14.50
CA LYS A 90 8.76 -11.59 -15.47
C LYS A 90 7.30 -12.07 -15.33
N ALA A 91 6.36 -11.13 -15.29
CA ALA A 91 4.94 -11.46 -15.35
C ALA A 91 4.62 -12.24 -16.65
N PRO A 92 3.55 -13.06 -16.67
CA PRO A 92 3.15 -13.80 -17.87
C PRO A 92 2.87 -12.87 -19.07
N ASP A 93 2.99 -13.39 -20.29
CA ASP A 93 2.89 -12.55 -21.50
C ASP A 93 1.50 -11.93 -21.72
N ASP A 94 0.44 -12.50 -21.14
CA ASP A 94 -0.92 -11.95 -21.17
C ASP A 94 -1.20 -10.89 -20.10
N PHE A 95 -0.23 -10.60 -19.22
CA PHE A 95 -0.32 -9.55 -18.21
C PHE A 95 -0.14 -8.15 -18.83
N TYR A 96 0.97 -7.93 -19.55
CA TYR A 96 1.34 -6.61 -20.07
C TYR A 96 0.37 -6.02 -21.10
N PRO A 97 -0.24 -6.82 -22.01
CA PRO A 97 -1.22 -6.30 -22.97
C PRO A 97 -2.45 -5.65 -22.33
N GLN A 98 -2.75 -5.94 -21.06
CA GLN A 98 -3.87 -5.35 -20.32
C GLN A 98 -3.55 -3.97 -19.72
N LEU A 99 -2.26 -3.57 -19.61
CA LEU A 99 -1.87 -2.31 -18.95
C LEU A 99 -2.55 -1.05 -19.54
N PRO A 100 -2.67 -0.88 -20.87
CA PRO A 100 -3.39 0.27 -21.43
C PRO A 100 -4.85 0.34 -20.99
N LEU A 101 -5.52 -0.82 -20.85
CA LEU A 101 -6.90 -0.87 -20.35
C LEU A 101 -6.99 -0.60 -18.85
N VAL A 102 -5.94 -0.91 -18.07
CA VAL A 102 -5.89 -0.54 -16.65
C VAL A 102 -5.79 0.98 -16.50
N GLU A 103 -4.95 1.63 -17.30
CA GLU A 103 -4.83 3.11 -17.28
C GLU A 103 -6.12 3.78 -17.77
N GLU A 104 -6.73 3.25 -18.83
CA GLU A 104 -8.02 3.75 -19.31
C GLU A 104 -9.13 3.53 -18.26
N LEU A 105 -9.11 2.41 -17.52
CA LEU A 105 -10.04 2.16 -16.41
C LEU A 105 -9.95 3.28 -15.36
N PHE A 106 -8.76 3.55 -14.81
CA PHE A 106 -8.61 4.58 -13.78
C PHE A 106 -8.98 5.97 -14.30
N THR A 107 -8.59 6.30 -15.54
CA THR A 107 -8.97 7.54 -16.20
C THR A 107 -10.49 7.66 -16.35
N SER A 108 -11.17 6.59 -16.78
CA SER A 108 -12.63 6.58 -16.93
C SER A 108 -13.37 6.78 -15.61
N PHE A 109 -12.78 6.36 -14.49
CA PHE A 109 -13.28 6.59 -13.13
C PHE A 109 -12.88 7.96 -12.55
N ASN A 110 -12.28 8.85 -13.33
CA ASN A 110 -11.73 10.14 -12.89
C ASN A 110 -10.68 10.02 -11.76
N VAL A 111 -9.92 8.92 -11.74
CA VAL A 111 -8.84 8.72 -10.77
C VAL A 111 -7.51 9.14 -11.41
N PRO A 112 -6.82 10.17 -10.88
CA PRO A 112 -5.49 10.56 -11.33
C PRO A 112 -4.50 9.40 -11.22
N ILE A 113 -3.71 9.23 -12.28
CA ILE A 113 -2.64 8.24 -12.36
C ILE A 113 -1.31 8.97 -12.22
N LEU A 114 -0.50 8.60 -11.22
CA LEU A 114 0.83 9.15 -11.02
C LEU A 114 1.92 8.12 -11.29
N LYS A 115 2.95 8.55 -12.01
CA LYS A 115 4.14 7.79 -12.39
C LYS A 115 5.33 8.73 -12.39
N LYS A 116 6.49 8.30 -11.88
CA LYS A 116 7.72 9.10 -11.91
C LYS A 116 8.92 8.21 -12.25
N PRO A 117 9.55 8.40 -13.43
CA PRO A 117 10.79 7.71 -13.77
C PRO A 117 11.86 7.92 -12.70
N GLY A 118 12.56 6.84 -12.34
CA GLY A 118 13.63 6.88 -11.32
C GLY A 118 13.16 6.59 -9.89
N PHE A 119 11.84 6.48 -9.66
CA PHE A 119 11.23 6.16 -8.38
C PHE A 119 10.22 5.02 -8.52
N GLU A 120 9.95 4.34 -7.42
CA GLU A 120 8.94 3.28 -7.35
C GLU A 120 7.60 3.86 -6.88
N SER A 121 6.52 3.17 -7.20
CA SER A 121 5.16 3.50 -6.76
C SER A 121 5.09 3.77 -5.25
N ASP A 122 5.86 3.00 -4.47
CA ASP A 122 5.92 3.10 -3.02
C ASP A 122 6.49 4.45 -2.57
N ASP A 123 7.47 4.99 -3.30
CA ASP A 123 8.06 6.30 -3.04
C ASP A 123 7.07 7.44 -3.35
N LEU A 124 6.23 7.27 -4.38
CA LEU A 124 5.18 8.23 -4.71
C LEU A 124 4.09 8.21 -3.62
N ILE A 125 3.65 7.02 -3.21
CA ILE A 125 2.69 6.86 -2.10
C ILE A 125 3.27 7.45 -0.82
N GLY A 126 4.53 7.15 -0.51
CA GLY A 126 5.17 7.63 0.70
C GLY A 126 5.27 9.15 0.74
N THR A 127 5.62 9.75 -0.40
CA THR A 127 5.64 11.22 -0.55
C THR A 127 4.25 11.82 -0.38
N LEU A 128 3.22 11.30 -1.05
CA LEU A 128 1.86 11.83 -0.93
C LEU A 128 1.28 11.66 0.47
N ALA A 129 1.51 10.51 1.10
CA ALA A 129 1.00 10.22 2.44
C ALA A 129 1.59 11.14 3.50
N THR A 130 2.90 11.38 3.44
CA THR A 130 3.63 12.21 4.42
C THR A 130 3.40 13.70 4.21
N ASN A 131 3.23 14.15 2.97
CA ASN A 131 2.99 15.56 2.63
C ASN A 131 1.50 15.94 2.59
N ALA A 132 0.58 15.00 2.82
CA ALA A 132 -0.85 15.29 2.89
C ALA A 132 -1.14 16.33 4.00
N PRO A 133 -1.97 17.36 3.73
CA PRO A 133 -2.29 18.41 4.71
C PRO A 133 -2.81 17.83 6.04
N GLN A 134 -2.60 18.54 7.15
CA GLN A 134 -2.85 18.02 8.50
C GLN A 134 -4.33 17.67 8.77
N ASP A 135 -5.27 18.29 8.06
CA ASP A 135 -6.71 18.01 8.12
C ASP A 135 -7.13 16.74 7.36
N PHE A 136 -6.18 16.00 6.77
CA PHE A 136 -6.44 14.72 6.11
C PHE A 136 -6.26 13.52 7.05
N LEU A 137 -7.02 12.47 6.77
CA LEU A 137 -6.64 11.10 7.10
C LEU A 137 -6.19 10.43 5.79
N VAL A 138 -5.16 9.60 5.87
CA VAL A 138 -4.58 8.92 4.70
C VAL A 138 -4.74 7.42 4.86
N LYS A 139 -5.35 6.77 3.87
CA LYS A 139 -5.41 5.31 3.76
C LYS A 139 -4.63 4.84 2.55
N ILE A 140 -3.54 4.13 2.79
CA ILE A 140 -2.77 3.43 1.77
C ILE A 140 -3.43 2.07 1.53
N VAL A 141 -3.78 1.75 0.29
CA VAL A 141 -4.36 0.45 -0.08
C VAL A 141 -3.33 -0.33 -0.90
N SER A 142 -2.65 -1.25 -0.23
CA SER A 142 -1.64 -2.13 -0.84
C SER A 142 -1.62 -3.50 -0.15
N GLY A 143 -1.01 -4.49 -0.80
CA GLY A 143 -0.64 -5.76 -0.16
C GLY A 143 0.73 -5.69 0.53
N ASP A 144 1.53 -4.67 0.22
CA ASP A 144 2.89 -4.50 0.72
C ASP A 144 2.88 -4.02 2.18
N LEU A 145 3.63 -4.72 3.02
CA LEU A 145 3.75 -4.40 4.43
C LEU A 145 4.86 -3.38 4.69
N ASP A 146 5.64 -2.99 3.69
CA ASP A 146 6.72 -2.03 3.84
C ASP A 146 6.19 -0.62 4.13
N PHE A 147 4.95 -0.32 3.73
CA PHE A 147 4.24 0.90 4.13
C PHE A 147 3.98 1.02 5.63
N THR A 148 4.13 -0.07 6.42
CA THR A 148 4.07 0.03 7.90
C THR A 148 5.18 0.91 8.47
N GLN A 149 6.23 1.22 7.70
CA GLN A 149 7.23 2.23 8.10
C GLN A 149 6.69 3.67 8.12
N LEU A 150 5.55 3.93 7.45
CA LEU A 150 4.97 5.27 7.28
C LEU A 150 3.71 5.52 8.13
N VAL A 151 3.20 4.49 8.82
CA VAL A 151 1.92 4.62 9.52
C VAL A 151 2.06 5.51 10.76
N THR A 152 1.03 6.32 10.99
CA THR A 152 0.90 7.25 12.11
C THR A 152 -0.56 7.27 12.57
N GLU A 153 -0.91 8.10 13.55
CA GLU A 153 -2.32 8.32 13.91
C GLU A 153 -3.18 8.85 12.74
N ARG A 154 -2.57 9.48 11.72
CA ARG A 154 -3.28 9.96 10.52
C ARG A 154 -3.13 9.08 9.29
N ILE A 155 -2.11 8.22 9.24
CA ILE A 155 -1.74 7.43 8.07
C ILE A 155 -1.87 5.95 8.43
N SER A 156 -2.74 5.23 7.73
CA SER A 156 -2.90 3.79 7.92
C SER A 156 -2.73 3.00 6.62
N LEU A 157 -2.32 1.75 6.76
CA LEU A 157 -2.23 0.80 5.66
C LEU A 157 -3.40 -0.18 5.72
N ILE A 158 -4.26 -0.17 4.72
CA ILE A 158 -5.22 -1.26 4.48
C ILE A 158 -4.49 -2.34 3.68
N LYS A 159 -4.13 -3.42 4.38
CA LYS A 159 -3.49 -4.59 3.76
C LYS A 159 -4.54 -5.41 3.02
N LEU A 160 -4.72 -5.10 1.73
CA LEU A 160 -5.84 -5.62 0.94
C LEU A 160 -5.83 -7.15 0.90
N ALA A 161 -6.79 -7.77 1.62
CA ALA A 161 -6.93 -9.20 1.84
C ALA A 161 -8.38 -9.65 1.60
N GLY A 162 -8.75 -9.77 0.34
CA GLY A 162 -10.11 -10.12 -0.07
C GLY A 162 -10.88 -8.85 -0.42
N LYS A 163 -12.00 -8.63 0.27
CA LYS A 163 -12.76 -7.38 0.19
C LYS A 163 -12.17 -6.33 1.14
N ILE A 164 -12.33 -5.06 0.80
CA ILE A 164 -11.66 -3.96 1.52
C ILE A 164 -12.20 -3.81 2.94
N GLU A 165 -13.50 -4.01 3.15
CA GLU A 165 -14.19 -3.92 4.43
C GLU A 165 -13.78 -5.00 5.46
N HIS A 166 -13.14 -6.08 5.00
CA HIS A 166 -12.63 -7.16 5.85
C HIS A 166 -11.10 -7.22 5.87
N SER A 167 -10.43 -6.26 5.21
CA SER A 167 -8.98 -6.22 5.13
C SER A 167 -8.41 -5.69 6.44
N PRO A 168 -7.32 -6.28 6.97
CA PRO A 168 -6.61 -5.73 8.11
C PRO A 168 -6.13 -4.31 7.83
N GLU A 169 -6.29 -3.42 8.81
CA GLU A 169 -5.76 -2.07 8.77
C GLU A 169 -4.62 -1.96 9.79
N TYR A 170 -3.49 -1.39 9.38
CA TYR A 170 -2.31 -1.21 10.20
C TYR A 170 -2.10 0.27 10.51
N GLY A 171 -2.16 0.61 11.79
CA GLY A 171 -1.62 1.84 12.36
C GLY A 171 -0.39 1.54 13.23
N PRO A 172 0.05 2.50 14.06
CA PRO A 172 1.20 2.32 14.95
C PRO A 172 1.04 1.13 15.92
N ALA A 173 -0.15 0.95 16.50
CA ALA A 173 -0.43 -0.10 17.46
C ALA A 173 -0.37 -1.50 16.82
N GLU A 174 -0.98 -1.69 15.66
CA GLU A 174 -0.97 -2.97 14.93
C GLU A 174 0.42 -3.31 14.39
N THR A 175 1.18 -2.29 13.98
CA THR A 175 2.58 -2.44 13.57
C THR A 175 3.43 -2.93 14.74
N LEU A 176 3.30 -2.28 15.90
CA LEU A 176 3.99 -2.70 17.13
C LEU A 176 3.59 -4.11 17.55
N ALA A 177 2.29 -4.44 17.55
CA ALA A 177 1.81 -5.77 17.91
C ALA A 177 2.33 -6.87 16.97
N ARG A 178 2.51 -6.56 15.68
CA ARG A 178 2.95 -7.53 14.67
C ARG A 178 4.46 -7.73 14.63
N TYR A 179 5.22 -6.64 14.69
CA TYR A 179 6.66 -6.63 14.46
C TYR A 179 7.48 -6.44 15.74
N GLU A 180 6.80 -6.16 16.84
CA GLU A 180 7.42 -5.82 18.12
C GLU A 180 8.33 -4.58 18.05
N VAL A 181 8.19 -3.75 17.01
CA VAL A 181 8.91 -2.49 16.82
C VAL A 181 7.96 -1.40 16.33
N THR A 182 8.33 -0.13 16.54
CA THR A 182 7.54 1.02 16.07
C THR A 182 7.65 1.22 14.54
N PRO A 183 6.73 1.97 13.91
CA PRO A 183 6.83 2.32 12.48
C PRO A 183 8.20 2.89 12.08
N ALA A 184 8.74 3.83 12.86
CA ALA A 184 10.05 4.45 12.61
C ALA A 184 11.22 3.44 12.64
N GLN A 185 11.04 2.30 13.32
CA GLN A 185 12.03 1.24 13.47
C GLN A 185 11.92 0.14 12.40
N MET A 186 10.87 0.16 11.58
CA MET A 186 10.65 -0.86 10.55
C MET A 186 11.79 -0.90 9.51
N ILE A 187 12.36 0.25 9.18
CA ILE A 187 13.48 0.35 8.23
C ILE A 187 14.69 -0.40 8.78
N ASP A 188 15.03 -0.17 10.04
CA ASP A 188 16.18 -0.81 10.70
C ASP A 188 15.94 -2.31 10.90
N LEU A 189 14.72 -2.70 11.26
CA LEU A 189 14.31 -4.10 11.32
C LEU A 189 14.58 -4.79 9.98
N LYS A 190 14.09 -4.22 8.87
CA LYS A 190 14.26 -4.73 7.51
C LYS A 190 15.73 -4.75 7.08
N ALA A 191 16.50 -3.71 7.40
CA ALA A 191 17.93 -3.65 7.11
C ALA A 191 18.69 -4.84 7.73
N ILE A 192 18.34 -5.19 8.97
CA ILE A 192 18.98 -6.28 9.71
C ILE A 192 18.50 -7.66 9.23
N MET A 193 17.20 -7.86 9.04
CA MET A 193 16.67 -9.19 8.70
C MET A 193 16.72 -9.52 7.20
N GLY A 194 16.89 -8.52 6.35
CA GLY A 194 16.82 -8.64 4.90
C GLY A 194 15.40 -8.71 4.35
N ASP A 195 15.29 -8.66 3.02
CA ASP A 195 14.06 -8.93 2.28
C ASP A 195 14.36 -9.76 1.03
N SER A 196 13.86 -10.98 1.01
CA SER A 196 14.05 -11.88 -0.13
C SER A 196 13.27 -11.46 -1.37
N SER A 197 12.17 -10.71 -1.22
CA SER A 197 11.34 -10.20 -2.32
C SER A 197 12.07 -9.12 -3.12
N ASP A 198 12.92 -8.37 -2.43
CA ASP A 198 13.76 -7.30 -2.96
C ASP A 198 15.23 -7.69 -3.12
N ASN A 199 15.54 -8.95 -2.79
CA ASN A 199 16.82 -9.62 -3.02
C ASN A 199 18.01 -9.05 -2.23
N TYR A 200 17.79 -8.55 -1.01
CA TYR A 200 18.85 -8.22 -0.07
C TYR A 200 18.74 -9.05 1.22
N LYS A 201 19.88 -9.45 1.79
CA LYS A 201 19.93 -10.51 2.81
C LYS A 201 19.97 -10.04 4.27
N GLY A 202 20.29 -8.77 4.51
CA GLY A 202 20.58 -8.29 5.86
C GLY A 202 21.75 -9.03 6.51
N VAL A 203 21.78 -9.09 7.84
CA VAL A 203 22.87 -9.72 8.60
C VAL A 203 22.73 -11.24 8.59
N ALA A 204 23.81 -11.94 8.22
CA ALA A 204 23.77 -13.39 8.03
C ALA A 204 23.32 -14.16 9.30
N GLY A 205 22.18 -14.84 9.20
CA GLY A 205 21.62 -15.65 10.29
C GLY A 205 20.90 -14.84 11.37
N VAL A 206 20.55 -13.58 11.11
CA VAL A 206 19.72 -12.76 11.98
C VAL A 206 18.32 -12.68 11.39
N GLY A 207 17.39 -13.46 11.95
CA GLY A 207 15.99 -13.44 11.54
C GLY A 207 15.17 -12.35 12.23
N PRO A 208 13.88 -12.19 11.85
CA PRO A 208 13.01 -11.12 12.34
C PRO A 208 12.95 -10.99 13.87
N LYS A 209 12.86 -12.11 14.60
CA LYS A 209 12.82 -12.09 16.08
C LYS A 209 14.08 -11.52 16.72
N THR A 210 15.25 -11.89 16.20
CA THR A 210 16.52 -11.39 16.74
C THR A 210 16.72 -9.92 16.36
N ALA A 211 16.37 -9.56 15.13
CA ALA A 211 16.42 -8.17 14.66
C ALA A 211 15.51 -7.25 15.49
N ALA A 212 14.25 -7.67 15.74
CA ALA A 212 13.31 -6.91 16.56
C ALA A 212 13.84 -6.69 17.99
N LYS A 213 14.37 -7.73 18.65
CA LYS A 213 14.98 -7.59 19.98
C LYS A 213 16.14 -6.60 20.03
N LEU A 214 17.01 -6.63 19.01
CA LEU A 214 18.13 -5.69 18.92
C LEU A 214 17.61 -4.26 18.76
N ILE A 215 16.62 -4.03 17.90
CA ILE A 215 16.06 -2.70 17.68
C ILE A 215 15.26 -2.21 18.89
N GLN A 216 14.57 -3.07 19.62
CA GLN A 216 13.97 -2.72 20.91
C GLN A 216 15.03 -2.29 21.93
N GLN A 217 16.15 -3.02 21.99
CA GLN A 217 17.23 -2.73 22.93
C GLN A 217 17.94 -1.40 22.63
N PHE A 218 18.28 -1.16 21.37
CA PHE A 218 19.12 -0.02 20.97
C PHE A 218 18.32 1.16 20.42
N GLY A 219 17.06 0.97 20.05
CA GLY A 219 16.20 2.00 19.46
C GLY A 219 16.43 2.21 17.96
N SER A 220 17.68 2.22 17.49
CA SER A 220 18.05 2.40 16.08
C SER A 220 19.33 1.66 15.71
N LEU A 221 19.56 1.52 14.40
CA LEU A 221 20.81 0.95 13.87
C LEU A 221 22.05 1.78 14.27
N ASP A 222 21.92 3.10 14.31
CA ASP A 222 23.02 4.00 14.72
C ASP A 222 23.41 3.79 16.18
N HIS A 223 22.43 3.75 17.09
CA HIS A 223 22.69 3.47 18.50
C HIS A 223 23.23 2.06 18.72
N LEU A 224 22.75 1.07 17.96
CA LEU A 224 23.28 -0.29 17.99
C LEU A 224 24.78 -0.29 17.67
N TYR A 225 25.22 0.45 16.65
CA TYR A 225 26.64 0.53 16.32
C TYR A 225 27.47 1.36 17.30
N GLN A 226 26.88 2.38 17.94
CA GLN A 226 27.55 3.15 19.00
C GLN A 226 27.75 2.34 20.27
N GLN A 227 26.85 1.39 20.55
CA GLN A 227 26.83 0.56 21.75
C GLN A 227 27.02 -0.92 21.44
N ILE A 228 27.73 -1.23 20.35
CA ILE A 228 27.85 -2.59 19.80
C ILE A 228 28.44 -3.61 20.80
N ASP A 229 29.24 -3.14 21.75
CA ASP A 229 29.82 -3.97 22.82
C ASP A 229 28.78 -4.51 23.81
N GLN A 230 27.58 -3.91 23.88
CA GLN A 230 26.46 -4.40 24.68
C GLN A 230 25.73 -5.60 24.05
N ILE A 231 26.06 -5.98 22.81
CA ILE A 231 25.60 -7.23 22.23
C ILE A 231 26.36 -8.38 22.93
N GLU A 232 25.68 -9.09 23.82
CA GLU A 232 26.27 -10.14 24.67
C GLU A 232 26.96 -11.25 23.86
N LYS A 233 26.35 -11.65 22.73
CA LYS A 233 26.87 -12.72 21.89
C LYS A 233 27.99 -12.21 20.98
N GLU A 234 29.23 -12.51 21.33
CA GLU A 234 30.43 -12.15 20.54
C GLU A 234 30.29 -12.47 19.04
N SER A 235 29.86 -13.70 18.70
CA SER A 235 29.69 -14.09 17.29
C SER A 235 28.64 -13.27 16.53
N LEU A 236 27.66 -12.69 17.23
CA LEU A 236 26.68 -11.78 16.64
C LEU A 236 27.30 -10.40 16.45
N ARG A 237 28.00 -9.90 17.48
CA ARG A 237 28.74 -8.64 17.43
C ARG A 237 29.72 -8.59 16.26
N GLN A 238 30.52 -9.65 16.08
CA GLN A 238 31.48 -9.74 14.97
C GLN A 238 30.82 -9.69 13.59
N LYS A 239 29.62 -10.28 13.42
CA LYS A 239 28.87 -10.17 12.17
C LYS A 239 28.44 -8.74 11.87
N PHE A 240 27.86 -8.05 12.85
CA PHE A 240 27.46 -6.65 12.69
C PHE A 240 28.65 -5.74 12.37
N LEU A 241 29.81 -5.96 13.02
CA LEU A 241 31.04 -5.23 12.73
C LEU A 241 31.54 -5.49 11.30
N ALA A 242 31.58 -6.76 10.88
CA ALA A 242 32.05 -7.15 9.55
C ALA A 242 31.13 -6.65 8.43
N GLU A 243 29.82 -6.64 8.67
CA GLU A 243 28.80 -6.30 7.67
C GLU A 243 28.28 -4.85 7.79
N LYS A 244 28.88 -4.01 8.65
CA LYS A 244 28.36 -2.66 8.97
C LYS A 244 27.93 -1.84 7.75
N LYS A 245 28.80 -1.70 6.76
CA LYS A 245 28.50 -0.94 5.53
C LYS A 245 27.33 -1.56 4.76
N TYR A 246 27.24 -2.87 4.72
CA TYR A 246 26.18 -3.58 4.02
C TYR A 246 24.83 -3.45 4.74
N VAL A 247 24.79 -3.42 6.08
CA VAL A 247 23.52 -3.20 6.81
C VAL A 247 22.96 -1.80 6.53
N TYR A 248 23.79 -0.76 6.54
CA TYR A 248 23.36 0.59 6.14
C TYR A 248 22.94 0.68 4.67
N HIS A 249 23.58 -0.11 3.81
CA HIS A 249 23.15 -0.25 2.41
C HIS A 249 21.75 -0.89 2.31
N CYS A 250 21.49 -1.98 3.04
CA CYS A 250 20.16 -2.58 3.13
C CYS A 250 19.12 -1.59 3.71
N GLN A 251 19.50 -0.78 4.70
CA GLN A 251 18.63 0.27 5.25
C GLN A 251 18.24 1.29 4.17
N SER A 252 19.17 1.67 3.31
CA SER A 252 18.93 2.58 2.19
C SER A 252 18.03 1.97 1.12
N LEU A 253 18.12 0.66 0.88
CA LEU A 253 17.20 -0.06 -0.02
C LEU A 253 15.79 -0.20 0.56
N ALA A 254 15.67 -0.48 1.86
CA ALA A 254 14.39 -0.70 2.54
C ALA A 254 13.57 0.58 2.77
N LYS A 255 14.23 1.73 2.86
CA LYS A 255 13.58 3.02 3.15
C LYS A 255 12.76 3.48 1.96
N ILE A 256 11.48 3.76 2.18
CA ILE A 256 10.60 4.45 1.21
C ILE A 256 10.98 5.94 1.18
N ALA A 257 11.16 6.50 -0.02
CA ALA A 257 11.39 7.93 -0.17
C ALA A 257 10.09 8.72 0.03
N THR A 258 10.19 9.89 0.67
CA THR A 258 9.04 10.71 1.09
C THR A 258 9.13 12.15 0.59
N ASP A 259 10.17 12.44 -0.18
CA ASP A 259 10.57 13.76 -0.66
C ASP A 259 10.71 13.80 -2.19
N VAL A 260 9.97 12.93 -2.89
CA VAL A 260 9.94 12.92 -4.35
C VAL A 260 9.23 14.18 -4.86
N GLU A 261 9.82 14.88 -5.82
CA GLU A 261 9.17 16.03 -6.45
C GLU A 261 7.99 15.57 -7.33
N ILE A 262 6.78 15.76 -6.81
CA ILE A 262 5.51 15.39 -7.43
C ILE A 262 4.60 16.62 -7.48
N ASP A 263 4.09 16.93 -8.67
CA ASP A 263 3.05 17.95 -8.85
C ASP A 263 1.67 17.31 -8.63
N PHE A 264 1.12 17.48 -7.42
CA PHE A 264 -0.18 16.94 -7.05
C PHE A 264 -0.95 17.95 -6.19
N ASP A 265 -2.17 18.29 -6.62
CA ASP A 265 -3.05 19.22 -5.92
C ASP A 265 -4.02 18.47 -4.99
N PHE A 266 -3.75 18.52 -3.68
CA PHE A 266 -4.62 17.95 -2.65
C PHE A 266 -6.00 18.63 -2.54
N SER A 267 -6.20 19.79 -3.17
CA SER A 267 -7.50 20.46 -3.22
C SER A 267 -8.46 19.84 -4.24
N GLN A 268 -7.94 19.05 -5.18
CA GLN A 268 -8.74 18.38 -6.19
C GLN A 268 -9.60 17.28 -5.57
N LYS A 269 -10.90 17.54 -5.44
CA LYS A 269 -11.87 16.58 -4.94
C LYS A 269 -12.13 15.47 -5.95
N TYR A 270 -12.10 14.23 -5.47
CA TYR A 270 -12.52 13.07 -6.25
C TYR A 270 -14.05 13.08 -6.46
N SER A 271 -14.48 12.86 -7.70
CA SER A 271 -15.90 12.78 -8.07
C SER A 271 -16.10 11.89 -9.30
N LEU A 272 -17.22 11.16 -9.32
CA LEU A 272 -17.66 10.39 -10.47
C LEU A 272 -18.51 11.22 -11.46
N GLU A 273 -18.67 12.50 -11.21
CA GLU A 273 -19.34 13.41 -12.16
C GLU A 273 -18.61 13.41 -13.51
N ASN A 274 -19.37 13.30 -14.61
CA ASN A 274 -18.84 13.21 -15.98
C ASN A 274 -17.87 12.03 -16.24
N SER A 275 -17.86 11.02 -15.36
CA SER A 275 -17.09 9.80 -15.54
C SER A 275 -17.57 9.02 -16.76
N SER A 276 -16.64 8.53 -17.58
CA SER A 276 -16.91 7.64 -18.73
C SER A 276 -16.83 6.14 -18.35
N ALA A 277 -16.79 5.82 -17.06
CA ALA A 277 -16.60 4.45 -16.58
C ALA A 277 -17.73 3.50 -17.02
N GLU A 278 -18.99 3.95 -17.08
CA GLU A 278 -20.08 3.10 -17.55
C GLU A 278 -19.88 2.66 -19.01
N GLU A 279 -19.49 3.60 -19.88
CA GLU A 279 -19.19 3.35 -21.29
C GLU A 279 -17.99 2.41 -21.43
N PHE A 280 -16.92 2.67 -20.67
CA PHE A 280 -15.72 1.84 -20.63
C PHE A 280 -16.05 0.39 -20.23
N LEU A 281 -16.78 0.21 -19.13
CA LEU A 281 -17.18 -1.12 -18.62
C LEU A 281 -18.10 -1.83 -19.62
N THR A 282 -19.01 -1.09 -20.26
CA THR A 282 -19.92 -1.64 -21.28
C THR A 282 -19.15 -2.12 -22.51
N ARG A 283 -18.18 -1.31 -22.99
CA ARG A 283 -17.30 -1.65 -24.12
C ARG A 283 -16.52 -2.94 -23.88
N LEU A 284 -16.09 -3.20 -22.64
CA LEU A 284 -15.42 -4.43 -22.23
C LEU A 284 -16.36 -5.62 -21.98
N ASN A 285 -17.67 -5.45 -22.21
CA ASN A 285 -18.72 -6.42 -21.89
C ASN A 285 -18.85 -6.74 -20.39
N PHE A 286 -18.44 -5.84 -19.49
CA PHE A 286 -18.58 -6.00 -18.04
C PHE A 286 -19.95 -5.56 -17.55
N LYS A 287 -21.02 -6.13 -18.12
CA LYS A 287 -22.41 -5.70 -17.93
C LYS A 287 -22.83 -5.58 -16.46
N THR A 288 -22.39 -6.51 -15.61
CA THR A 288 -22.67 -6.49 -14.17
C THR A 288 -21.97 -5.34 -13.45
N LEU A 289 -20.73 -5.02 -13.82
CA LEU A 289 -20.00 -3.89 -13.27
C LEU A 289 -20.55 -2.56 -13.79
N ALA A 290 -20.91 -2.45 -15.07
CA ALA A 290 -21.55 -1.26 -15.63
C ALA A 290 -22.87 -0.94 -14.90
N SER A 291 -23.74 -1.94 -14.73
CA SER A 291 -24.99 -1.78 -13.96
C SER A 291 -24.75 -1.39 -12.50
N ARG A 292 -23.72 -1.97 -11.87
CA ARG A 292 -23.33 -1.59 -10.50
C ARG A 292 -22.81 -0.16 -10.46
N PHE A 293 -22.00 0.26 -11.43
CA PHE A 293 -21.45 1.61 -11.52
C PHE A 293 -22.56 2.65 -11.64
N ALA A 294 -23.55 2.43 -12.51
CA ALA A 294 -24.70 3.32 -12.67
C ALA A 294 -25.47 3.57 -11.34
N LYS A 295 -25.53 2.57 -10.46
CA LYS A 295 -26.13 2.72 -9.12
C LYS A 295 -25.25 3.53 -8.17
N ILE A 296 -23.93 3.38 -8.27
CA ILE A 296 -22.96 4.15 -7.47
C ILE A 296 -22.99 5.62 -7.87
N SER A 297 -22.88 5.90 -9.17
CA SER A 297 -22.83 7.27 -9.70
C SER A 297 -24.12 8.05 -9.48
N SER A 298 -25.28 7.39 -9.51
CA SER A 298 -26.59 8.01 -9.22
C SER A 298 -26.87 8.22 -7.72
N GLY A 299 -25.95 7.85 -6.82
CA GLY A 299 -26.15 7.97 -5.36
C GLY A 299 -27.24 7.04 -4.81
N SER A 300 -27.74 6.10 -5.61
CA SER A 300 -28.86 5.21 -5.27
C SER A 300 -28.43 3.92 -4.55
N PHE A 301 -27.16 3.81 -4.16
CA PHE A 301 -26.60 2.63 -3.52
C PHE A 301 -26.46 2.82 -2.01
N SER A 302 -27.35 2.20 -1.23
CA SER A 302 -27.20 2.02 0.21
C SER A 302 -26.34 0.77 0.49
N VAL A 303 -25.22 0.94 1.18
CA VAL A 303 -24.50 -0.19 1.79
C VAL A 303 -25.35 -0.65 2.97
N ASP A 304 -25.99 -1.83 2.86
CA ASP A 304 -26.61 -2.50 4.00
C ASP A 304 -25.50 -2.80 5.03
N LYS A 305 -25.28 -1.88 5.97
CA LYS A 305 -24.55 -2.17 7.20
C LYS A 305 -25.41 -3.13 8.01
N LYS A 306 -25.31 -4.43 7.73
CA LYS A 306 -25.62 -5.43 8.77
C LYS A 306 -24.53 -5.31 9.83
N VAL A 307 -24.75 -4.42 10.78
CA VAL A 307 -24.08 -4.47 12.08
C VAL A 307 -24.64 -5.69 12.77
N ASP A 308 -23.92 -6.81 12.73
CA ASP A 308 -24.19 -7.95 13.59
C ASP A 308 -23.74 -7.56 15.01
N ASN A 309 -24.66 -6.94 15.74
CA ASN A 309 -24.45 -6.46 17.10
C ASN A 309 -24.66 -7.58 18.14
N SER A 310 -24.45 -8.84 17.77
CA SER A 310 -24.67 -9.98 18.64
C SER A 310 -23.41 -10.84 18.82
N LYS A 311 -22.41 -10.33 19.57
CA LYS A 311 -21.39 -11.20 20.24
C LYS A 311 -20.36 -10.55 21.18
N ASN A 312 -20.48 -9.30 21.61
CA ASN A 312 -19.45 -8.64 22.43
C ASN A 312 -19.77 -8.42 23.93
N GLU A 313 -20.70 -9.17 24.53
CA GLU A 313 -20.99 -9.03 25.99
C GLU A 313 -20.67 -10.25 26.88
N GLU A 314 -20.11 -11.37 26.37
CA GLU A 314 -19.89 -12.57 27.21
C GLU A 314 -18.43 -13.05 27.41
N GLN A 315 -17.41 -12.24 27.10
CA GLN A 315 -16.01 -12.63 27.38
C GLN A 315 -15.18 -11.58 28.15
N MET A 316 -15.81 -10.86 29.07
CA MET A 316 -15.15 -9.99 30.06
C MET A 316 -15.38 -10.47 31.50
N THR A 317 -15.37 -11.78 31.71
CA THR A 317 -15.16 -12.42 33.02
C THR A 317 -14.40 -13.72 32.80
N LEU A 318 -13.32 -13.91 33.57
CA LEU A 318 -12.25 -14.91 33.43
C LEU A 318 -11.19 -14.56 32.37
N PHE A 319 -10.28 -13.64 32.69
CA PHE A 319 -8.91 -13.92 33.13
C PHE A 319 -8.27 -12.63 33.66
#